data_AF-A0A2S9VG12-F1
#
_entry.id   AF-A0A2S9VG12-F1
#
_cell.length_a   1.000
_cell.length_b   1.000
_cell.length_c   1.000
_cell.angle_alpha   90.00
_cell.angle_beta   90.00
_cell.angle_gamma   90.00
#
_symmetry.space_group_name_H-M   'P 1'
#
loop_
_entity.id
_entity.type
_entity.pdbx_description
1 polymer ?
#
loop_
_entity_poly.entity_id
_entity_poly.type
_entity_poly.pdbx_seq_one_letter_code
_entity_poly.pdbx_strand_id
1 'polypeptide(L)'
;MQFNIRHLFCALEIRKHANLSEAARHVHLTQSALTQSIRKLEKSIGVPLFTRATTGMFVTPQGEVFLNRFERGFAYIEYFANTLFSADRTARLIFLRGISARQLAALIQVVEHQSYTAASRVMGLTQPTLHRTIKELETLCSQSLFTRSPTGVEATWRARQLSRLAGLYFAELQQGLDELQELAGSGHGSLKLGSLPLTRTSIIPNAVLKLTEVAPQAHISIVDGPYEEQLHALLHGQIDILIGALRFPPLSDEITQHHLFDDNLSLVFRNGHPLASQPALNSNDWSSLKWVVPKTGTPARAIFKDLFGSMNLPVPGDIIECSSLVATRGLLINSDRAALLPARQVEVDVEAGLLAVSPLALRDPARQIGYTVRKGWTPTRLQASFLTILEQSTC
;
A
#
# COMPACT_ATOMS: atom_id res chain seq x y z
N MET A 1 -10.05 5.99 -13.29
CA MET A 1 -9.45 5.49 -14.53
C MET A 1 -10.33 4.38 -15.10
N GLN A 2 -10.99 4.57 -16.26
CA GLN A 2 -11.88 3.55 -16.84
C GLN A 2 -11.38 3.15 -18.23
N PHE A 3 -10.33 2.32 -18.27
CA PHE A 3 -9.99 1.64 -19.51
C PHE A 3 -11.01 0.54 -19.80
N ASN A 4 -11.30 0.35 -21.08
CA ASN A 4 -12.07 -0.79 -21.51
C ASN A 4 -11.15 -2.02 -21.52
N ILE A 5 -11.37 -2.94 -20.57
CA ILE A 5 -10.61 -4.19 -20.45
C ILE A 5 -10.60 -4.95 -21.78
N ARG A 6 -11.71 -4.93 -22.53
CA ARG A 6 -11.79 -5.56 -23.85
C ARG A 6 -10.81 -4.96 -24.87
N HIS A 7 -10.60 -3.64 -24.85
CA HIS A 7 -9.60 -3.02 -25.73
C HIS A 7 -8.18 -3.42 -25.33
N LEU A 8 -7.91 -3.57 -24.03
CA LEU A 8 -6.62 -4.04 -23.53
C LEU A 8 -6.33 -5.49 -23.94
N PHE A 9 -7.34 -6.37 -23.89
CA PHE A 9 -7.23 -7.72 -24.47
C PHE A 9 -6.94 -7.72 -25.96
N CYS A 10 -7.64 -6.87 -26.72
CA CYS A 10 -7.38 -6.69 -28.14
C CYS A 10 -5.92 -6.32 -28.41
N ALA A 11 -5.33 -5.48 -27.55
CA ALA A 11 -3.93 -5.10 -27.65
C ALA A 11 -2.98 -6.28 -27.38
N LEU A 12 -3.25 -7.10 -26.35
CA LEU A 12 -2.45 -8.29 -26.08
C LEU A 12 -2.47 -9.32 -27.22
N GLU A 13 -3.63 -9.52 -27.86
CA GLU A 13 -3.73 -10.44 -28.99
C GLU A 13 -2.97 -9.93 -30.23
N ILE A 14 -2.93 -8.61 -30.46
CA ILE A 14 -2.08 -8.04 -31.51
C ILE A 14 -0.60 -8.23 -31.16
N ARG A 15 -0.20 -7.96 -29.90
CA ARG A 15 1.16 -8.17 -29.39
C ARG A 15 1.63 -9.61 -29.62
N LYS A 16 0.76 -10.59 -29.38
CA LYS A 16 1.05 -12.02 -29.54
C LYS A 16 1.18 -12.47 -30.99
N HIS A 17 0.32 -11.98 -31.89
CA HIS A 17 0.22 -12.53 -33.24
C HIS A 17 0.97 -11.71 -34.31
N ALA A 18 1.31 -10.43 -34.04
CA ALA A 18 1.90 -9.47 -34.98
C ALA A 18 1.15 -9.33 -36.33
N ASN A 19 -0.05 -9.93 -36.43
CA ASN A 19 -0.91 -9.97 -37.60
C ASN A 19 -2.33 -9.59 -37.18
N LEU A 20 -2.84 -8.49 -37.73
CA LEU A 20 -4.11 -7.91 -37.35
C LEU A 20 -5.32 -8.80 -37.70
N SER A 21 -5.23 -9.55 -38.80
CA SER A 21 -6.30 -10.46 -39.23
C SER A 21 -6.37 -11.70 -38.34
N GLU A 22 -5.22 -12.25 -37.96
CA GLU A 22 -5.12 -13.35 -37.00
C GLU A 22 -5.63 -12.93 -35.62
N ALA A 23 -5.14 -11.79 -35.10
CA ALA A 23 -5.57 -11.25 -33.82
C ALA A 23 -7.10 -11.00 -33.78
N ALA A 24 -7.67 -10.45 -34.86
CA ALA A 24 -9.12 -10.22 -34.97
C ALA A 24 -9.93 -11.51 -34.88
N ARG A 25 -9.44 -12.60 -35.49
CA ARG A 25 -10.08 -13.93 -35.41
C ARG A 25 -10.09 -14.46 -33.98
N HIS A 26 -8.98 -14.29 -33.25
CA HIS A 26 -8.83 -14.76 -31.87
C HIS A 26 -9.74 -14.02 -30.87
N VAL A 27 -10.01 -12.73 -31.08
CA VAL A 27 -10.96 -11.95 -30.25
C VAL A 27 -12.40 -11.94 -30.79
N HIS A 28 -12.69 -12.69 -31.85
CA HIS A 28 -13.98 -12.72 -32.54
C HIS A 28 -14.49 -11.32 -32.94
N LEU A 29 -13.63 -10.49 -33.51
CA LEU A 29 -13.95 -9.16 -34.04
C LEU A 29 -13.62 -9.06 -35.53
N THR A 30 -14.19 -8.07 -36.21
CA THR A 30 -13.70 -7.66 -37.52
C THR A 30 -12.38 -6.89 -37.38
N GLN A 31 -11.55 -6.91 -38.41
CA GLN A 31 -10.29 -6.14 -38.44
C GLN A 31 -10.51 -4.63 -38.21
N SER A 32 -11.62 -4.08 -38.72
CA SER A 32 -12.02 -2.69 -38.51
C SER A 32 -12.41 -2.39 -37.06
N ALA A 33 -13.17 -3.28 -36.41
CA ALA A 33 -13.55 -3.16 -35.00
C ALA A 33 -12.34 -3.30 -34.06
N LEU A 34 -11.42 -4.21 -34.39
CA LEU A 34 -10.15 -4.34 -33.67
C LEU A 34 -9.32 -3.06 -33.77
N THR A 35 -9.14 -2.54 -34.99
CA THR A 35 -8.43 -1.26 -35.22
C THR A 35 -9.06 -0.11 -34.44
N GLN A 36 -10.40 0.00 -34.45
CA GLN A 36 -11.10 1.06 -33.72
C GLN A 36 -10.92 0.92 -32.19
N SER A 37 -10.90 -0.31 -31.68
CA SER A 37 -10.66 -0.59 -30.26
C SER A 37 -9.28 -0.12 -29.82
N ILE A 38 -8.24 -0.39 -30.61
CA ILE A 38 -6.88 0.08 -30.35
C ILE A 38 -6.79 1.61 -30.42
N ARG A 39 -7.37 2.24 -31.44
CA ARG A 39 -7.39 3.71 -31.53
C ARG A 39 -8.06 4.36 -30.32
N LYS A 40 -9.14 3.78 -29.80
CA LYS A 40 -9.80 4.27 -28.58
C LYS A 40 -8.91 4.10 -27.35
N LEU A 41 -8.19 2.97 -27.25
CA LEU A 41 -7.24 2.71 -26.19
C LEU A 41 -6.07 3.70 -26.21
N GLU A 42 -5.39 3.85 -27.34
CA GLU A 42 -4.29 4.79 -27.53
C GLU A 42 -4.73 6.23 -27.26
N LYS A 43 -5.93 6.62 -27.70
CA LYS A 43 -6.49 7.94 -27.36
C LYS A 43 -6.69 8.12 -25.86
N SER A 44 -7.13 7.08 -25.14
CA SER A 44 -7.32 7.15 -23.70
C SER A 44 -6.01 7.16 -22.90
N ILE A 45 -4.96 6.57 -23.44
CA ILE A 45 -3.62 6.54 -22.84
C ILE A 45 -2.83 7.80 -23.22
N GLY A 46 -3.09 8.37 -24.39
CA GLY A 46 -2.39 9.55 -24.92
C GLY A 46 -1.11 9.22 -25.69
N VAL A 47 -0.78 7.94 -25.88
CA VAL A 47 0.46 7.47 -26.53
C VAL A 47 0.14 6.35 -27.52
N PRO A 48 0.78 6.31 -28.71
CA PRO A 48 0.66 5.17 -29.62
C PRO A 48 1.32 3.92 -29.02
N LEU A 49 0.54 2.85 -28.88
CA LEU A 49 1.02 1.55 -28.42
C LEU A 49 1.46 0.66 -29.60
N PHE A 50 0.98 0.95 -30.81
CA PHE A 50 1.29 0.17 -32.00
C PHE A 50 1.73 1.06 -33.16
N THR A 51 2.64 0.53 -33.98
CA THR A 51 3.01 1.09 -35.28
C THR A 51 2.55 0.17 -36.40
N ARG A 52 2.14 0.76 -37.53
CA ARG A 52 1.77 0.01 -38.74
C ARG A 52 2.98 -0.13 -39.64
N ALA A 53 3.22 -1.35 -40.12
CA ALA A 53 4.17 -1.64 -41.17
C ALA A 53 3.47 -2.36 -42.34
N THR A 54 4.18 -2.53 -43.46
CA THR A 54 3.66 -3.23 -44.65
C THR A 54 3.27 -4.68 -44.38
N THR A 55 3.89 -5.31 -43.38
CA THR A 55 3.69 -6.72 -43.01
C THR A 55 2.76 -6.93 -41.82
N GLY A 56 2.32 -5.87 -41.13
CA GLY A 56 1.50 -6.04 -39.93
C GLY A 56 1.44 -4.83 -39.00
N MET A 57 1.07 -5.10 -37.75
CA MET A 57 0.97 -4.11 -36.68
C MET A 57 1.86 -4.58 -35.52
N PHE A 58 2.83 -3.75 -35.17
CA PHE A 58 3.87 -4.08 -34.19
C PHE A 58 3.77 -3.17 -32.98
N VAL A 59 4.10 -3.71 -31.81
CA VAL A 59 4.06 -2.96 -30.55
C VAL A 59 5.21 -1.94 -30.53
N THR A 60 4.94 -0.73 -30.05
CA THR A 60 5.98 0.29 -29.82
C THR A 60 6.72 0.01 -28.51
N PRO A 61 7.90 0.60 -28.25
CA PRO A 61 8.56 0.49 -26.95
C PRO A 61 7.65 0.92 -25.77
N GLN A 62 6.86 1.97 -25.98
CA GLN A 62 5.83 2.43 -25.04
C GLN A 62 4.73 1.38 -24.86
N GLY A 63 4.27 0.80 -25.97
CA GLY A 63 3.34 -0.32 -25.99
C GLY A 63 3.81 -1.50 -25.14
N GLU A 64 5.08 -1.89 -25.27
CA GLU A 64 5.63 -3.02 -24.50
C GLU A 64 5.61 -2.74 -22.98
N VAL A 65 6.07 -1.56 -22.56
CA VAL A 65 6.05 -1.17 -21.14
C VAL A 65 4.63 -1.23 -20.56
N PHE A 66 3.68 -0.59 -21.24
CA PHE A 66 2.30 -0.55 -20.74
C PHE A 66 1.60 -1.92 -20.78
N LEU A 67 1.79 -2.71 -21.85
CA LEU A 67 1.16 -4.02 -21.98
C LEU A 67 1.72 -5.05 -20.99
N ASN A 68 3.01 -4.95 -20.63
CA ASN A 68 3.58 -5.78 -19.58
C ASN A 68 2.94 -5.51 -18.21
N ARG A 69 2.68 -4.24 -17.89
CA ARG A 69 1.95 -3.85 -16.68
C ARG A 69 0.49 -4.30 -16.71
N PHE A 70 -0.17 -4.19 -17.86
CA PHE A 70 -1.53 -4.71 -18.02
C PHE A 70 -1.58 -6.22 -17.82
N GLU A 71 -0.67 -7.01 -18.41
CA GLU A 71 -0.62 -8.47 -18.21
C GLU A 71 -0.40 -8.84 -16.73
N ARG A 72 0.53 -8.18 -16.04
CA ARG A 72 0.75 -8.38 -14.61
C ARG A 72 -0.50 -8.09 -13.78
N GLY A 73 -1.15 -6.95 -14.05
CA GLY A 73 -2.40 -6.60 -13.39
C GLY A 73 -3.50 -7.62 -13.70
N PHE A 74 -3.61 -8.03 -14.96
CA PHE A 74 -4.67 -8.92 -15.42
C PHE A 74 -4.51 -10.34 -14.85
N ALA A 75 -3.28 -10.79 -14.58
CA ALA A 75 -3.00 -12.05 -13.91
C ALA A 75 -3.70 -12.18 -12.55
N TYR A 76 -3.95 -11.08 -11.81
CA TYR A 76 -4.74 -11.11 -10.57
C TYR A 76 -6.21 -11.48 -10.82
N ILE A 77 -6.79 -10.99 -11.92
CA ILE A 77 -8.17 -11.29 -12.33
C ILE A 77 -8.25 -12.73 -12.88
N GLU A 78 -7.24 -13.17 -13.63
CA GLU A 78 -7.12 -14.57 -14.07
C GLU A 78 -6.98 -15.53 -12.90
N TYR A 79 -6.18 -15.20 -11.90
CA TYR A 79 -6.05 -15.97 -10.67
C TYR A 79 -7.39 -16.15 -9.96
N PHE A 80 -8.15 -15.05 -9.81
CA PHE A 80 -9.51 -15.13 -9.26
C PHE A 80 -10.41 -16.03 -10.09
N ALA A 81 -10.44 -15.86 -11.41
CA ALA A 81 -11.28 -16.64 -12.31
C ALA A 81 -10.91 -18.13 -12.29
N ASN A 82 -9.62 -18.47 -12.19
CA ASN A 82 -9.13 -19.83 -12.05
C ASN A 82 -9.58 -20.46 -10.73
N THR A 83 -9.61 -19.69 -9.64
CA THR A 83 -10.06 -20.18 -8.33
C THR A 83 -11.57 -20.29 -8.24
N LEU A 84 -12.31 -19.42 -8.93
CA LEU A 84 -13.76 -19.41 -8.94
C LEU A 84 -14.33 -20.50 -9.86
N PHE A 85 -13.80 -20.62 -11.07
CA PHE A 85 -14.25 -21.54 -12.11
C PHE A 85 -13.19 -22.61 -12.38
N SER A 86 -12.77 -23.34 -11.35
CA SER A 86 -11.65 -24.29 -11.43
C SER A 86 -11.89 -25.41 -12.46
N ALA A 87 -13.12 -25.93 -12.53
CA ALA A 87 -13.52 -26.99 -13.46
C ALA A 87 -14.21 -26.49 -14.75
N ASP A 88 -14.76 -25.27 -14.75
CA ASP A 88 -15.54 -24.74 -15.89
C ASP A 88 -14.74 -23.72 -16.71
N ARG A 89 -14.07 -24.22 -17.75
CA ARG A 89 -13.31 -23.38 -18.68
C ARG A 89 -14.20 -22.37 -19.41
N THR A 90 -15.44 -22.73 -19.73
CA THR A 90 -16.35 -21.89 -20.50
C THR A 90 -16.82 -20.71 -19.65
N ALA A 91 -17.30 -20.95 -18.43
CA ALA A 91 -17.67 -19.89 -17.48
C ALA A 91 -16.48 -18.98 -17.18
N ARG A 92 -15.27 -19.53 -17.03
CA ARG A 92 -14.04 -18.76 -16.85
C ARG A 92 -13.80 -17.77 -17.99
N LEU A 93 -13.89 -18.24 -19.24
CA LEU A 93 -13.71 -17.38 -20.41
C LEU A 93 -14.80 -16.32 -20.53
N ILE A 94 -16.05 -16.66 -20.18
CA ILE A 94 -17.17 -15.70 -20.15
C ILE A 94 -16.89 -14.61 -19.11
N PHE A 95 -16.47 -14.97 -17.90
CA PHE A 95 -16.11 -14.03 -16.85
C PHE A 95 -14.98 -13.09 -17.30
N LEU A 96 -13.86 -13.65 -17.78
CA LEU A 96 -12.68 -12.86 -18.19
C LEU A 96 -13.00 -11.91 -19.35
N ARG A 97 -13.87 -12.31 -20.28
CA ARG A 97 -14.29 -11.46 -21.42
C ARG A 97 -15.37 -10.44 -21.07
N GLY A 98 -16.18 -10.73 -20.04
CA GLY A 98 -17.33 -9.92 -19.64
C GLY A 98 -17.02 -8.89 -18.55
N ILE A 99 -15.95 -9.10 -17.77
CA ILE A 99 -15.59 -8.22 -16.66
C ILE A 99 -15.18 -6.82 -17.16
N SER A 100 -15.60 -5.79 -16.43
CA SER A 100 -15.28 -4.40 -16.76
C SER A 100 -14.64 -3.66 -15.59
N ALA A 101 -13.83 -2.64 -15.90
CA ALA A 101 -13.20 -1.77 -14.89
C ALA A 101 -14.25 -1.08 -14.01
N ARG A 102 -15.44 -0.77 -14.55
CA ARG A 102 -16.53 -0.18 -13.77
C ARG A 102 -17.08 -1.13 -12.71
N GLN A 103 -17.26 -2.41 -13.06
CA GLN A 103 -17.72 -3.43 -12.11
C GLN A 103 -16.69 -3.66 -11.01
N LEU A 104 -15.40 -3.74 -11.36
CA LEU A 104 -14.31 -3.88 -10.40
C LEU A 104 -14.22 -2.66 -9.46
N ALA A 105 -14.32 -1.44 -9.99
CA ALA A 105 -14.34 -0.23 -9.18
C ALA A 105 -15.57 -0.16 -8.26
N ALA A 106 -16.75 -0.55 -8.77
CA ALA A 106 -17.97 -0.63 -7.97
C ALA A 106 -17.85 -1.62 -6.80
N LEU A 107 -17.26 -2.79 -7.06
CA LEU A 107 -17.01 -3.79 -6.03
C LEU A 107 -16.13 -3.22 -4.91
N ILE A 108 -15.00 -2.60 -5.25
CA ILE A 108 -14.08 -1.99 -4.28
C ILE A 108 -14.84 -0.99 -3.40
N GLN A 109 -15.60 -0.08 -4.02
CA GLN A 109 -16.31 0.96 -3.27
C GLN A 109 -17.39 0.42 -2.33
N VAL A 110 -18.13 -0.61 -2.73
CA VAL A 110 -19.14 -1.24 -1.86
C VAL A 110 -18.49 -2.03 -0.73
N VAL A 111 -17.36 -2.71 -0.98
CA VAL A 111 -16.59 -3.42 0.05
C VAL A 111 -16.02 -2.45 1.09
N GLU A 112 -15.42 -1.34 0.65
CA GLU A 112 -14.82 -0.33 1.53
C GLU A 112 -15.86 0.37 2.41
N HIS A 113 -17.01 0.74 1.85
CA HIS A 113 -18.01 1.53 2.56
C HIS A 113 -19.11 0.71 3.24
N GLN A 114 -19.21 -0.59 2.96
CA GLN A 114 -20.27 -1.49 3.44
C GLN A 114 -21.69 -0.94 3.23
N SER A 115 -21.85 -0.09 2.21
CA SER A 115 -23.08 0.67 1.95
C SER A 115 -23.17 1.07 0.48
N TYR A 116 -24.24 0.65 -0.19
CA TYR A 116 -24.53 1.09 -1.57
C TYR A 116 -24.75 2.60 -1.66
N THR A 117 -25.37 3.22 -0.65
CA THR A 117 -25.64 4.65 -0.65
C THR A 117 -24.33 5.44 -0.58
N ALA A 118 -23.46 5.11 0.37
CA ALA A 118 -22.16 5.78 0.50
C ALA A 118 -21.27 5.54 -0.73
N ALA A 119 -21.16 4.29 -1.19
CA ALA A 119 -20.40 3.94 -2.38
C ALA A 119 -20.90 4.67 -3.64
N SER A 120 -22.22 4.79 -3.82
CA SER A 120 -22.78 5.49 -4.98
C SER A 120 -22.42 6.98 -5.01
N ARG A 121 -22.38 7.63 -3.84
CA ARG A 121 -21.95 9.03 -3.71
C ARG A 121 -20.49 9.22 -4.09
N VAL A 122 -19.60 8.35 -3.61
CA VAL A 122 -18.16 8.40 -3.95
C VAL A 122 -17.94 8.18 -5.45
N MET A 123 -18.70 7.29 -6.08
CA MET A 123 -18.60 7.03 -7.51
C MET A 123 -19.31 8.07 -8.40
N GLY A 124 -20.07 9.01 -7.83
CA GLY A 124 -20.90 9.94 -8.60
C GLY A 124 -22.00 9.24 -9.40
N LEU A 125 -22.52 8.12 -8.90
CA LEU A 125 -23.57 7.32 -9.54
C LEU A 125 -24.86 7.36 -8.72
N THR A 126 -25.99 7.05 -9.37
CA THR A 126 -27.21 6.75 -8.62
C THR A 126 -27.09 5.38 -7.95
N GLN A 127 -27.73 5.21 -6.79
CA GLN A 127 -27.76 3.93 -6.09
C GLN A 127 -28.33 2.78 -6.95
N PRO A 128 -29.42 2.95 -7.73
CA PRO A 128 -29.90 1.92 -8.66
C PRO A 128 -28.86 1.52 -9.72
N THR A 129 -28.11 2.48 -10.28
CA THR A 129 -27.03 2.20 -11.24
C THR A 129 -25.92 1.35 -10.62
N LEU A 130 -25.53 1.68 -9.38
CA LEU A 130 -24.53 0.90 -8.65
C LEU A 130 -25.02 -0.52 -8.36
N HIS A 131 -26.26 -0.67 -7.89
CA HIS A 131 -26.85 -1.98 -7.62
C HIS A 131 -26.92 -2.85 -8.88
N ARG A 132 -27.31 -2.28 -10.03
CA ARG A 132 -27.29 -2.99 -11.32
C ARG A 132 -25.88 -3.44 -11.70
N THR A 133 -24.90 -2.55 -11.56
CA THR A 133 -23.49 -2.85 -11.89
C THR A 133 -22.97 -4.03 -11.05
N ILE A 134 -23.25 -4.03 -9.74
CA ILE A 134 -22.90 -5.14 -8.86
C ILE A 134 -23.67 -6.41 -9.25
N LYS A 135 -24.95 -6.31 -9.60
CA LYS A 135 -25.74 -7.48 -9.98
C LYS A 135 -25.23 -8.15 -11.26
N GLU A 136 -24.83 -7.36 -12.25
CA GLU A 136 -24.18 -7.87 -13.45
C GLU A 136 -22.85 -8.58 -13.13
N LEU A 137 -22.08 -8.06 -12.18
CA LEU A 137 -20.86 -8.71 -11.70
C LEU A 137 -21.16 -10.03 -10.97
N GLU A 138 -22.18 -10.07 -10.12
CA GLU A 138 -22.63 -11.31 -9.46
C GLU A 138 -23.05 -12.38 -10.48
N THR A 139 -23.74 -11.97 -11.55
CA THR A 139 -24.11 -12.86 -12.66
C THR A 139 -22.87 -13.41 -13.36
N LEU A 140 -21.88 -12.57 -13.66
CA LEU A 140 -20.60 -13.04 -14.22
C LEU A 140 -19.87 -14.01 -13.30
N CYS A 141 -19.97 -13.80 -11.98
CA CYS A 141 -19.38 -14.68 -10.97
C CYS A 141 -20.22 -15.93 -10.67
N SER A 142 -21.47 -16.02 -11.16
CA SER A 142 -22.45 -17.05 -10.80
C SER A 142 -22.67 -17.24 -9.29
N GLN A 143 -22.49 -16.17 -8.49
CA GLN A 143 -22.62 -16.21 -7.03
C GLN A 143 -22.95 -14.83 -6.46
N SER A 144 -23.57 -14.81 -5.27
CA SER A 144 -23.77 -13.57 -4.51
C SER A 144 -22.42 -13.07 -3.98
N LEU A 145 -22.10 -11.81 -4.24
CA LEU A 145 -20.92 -11.15 -3.69
C LEU A 145 -21.25 -10.43 -2.38
N PHE A 146 -22.54 -10.21 -2.13
CA PHE A 146 -22.99 -9.50 -0.94
C PHE A 146 -24.17 -10.20 -0.27
N THR A 147 -24.28 -10.01 1.04
CA THR A 147 -25.41 -10.42 1.87
C THR A 147 -26.01 -9.21 2.58
N ARG A 148 -27.30 -9.29 2.91
CA ARG A 148 -27.96 -8.26 3.72
C ARG A 148 -27.48 -8.36 5.17
N SER A 149 -27.21 -7.21 5.78
CA SER A 149 -26.86 -7.07 7.19
C SER A 149 -27.74 -6.00 7.84
N PRO A 150 -28.00 -6.06 9.16
CA PRO A 150 -28.69 -4.98 9.88
C PRO A 150 -28.06 -3.60 9.70
N THR A 151 -26.75 -3.53 9.44
CA THR A 151 -26.00 -2.27 9.24
C THR A 151 -25.84 -1.88 7.77
N GLY A 152 -26.43 -2.63 6.84
CA GLY A 152 -26.35 -2.35 5.40
C GLY A 152 -26.05 -3.61 4.59
N VAL A 153 -24.84 -3.67 4.05
CA VAL A 153 -24.41 -4.78 3.19
C VAL A 153 -23.10 -5.37 3.69
N GLU A 154 -23.01 -6.69 3.74
CA GLU A 154 -21.79 -7.40 4.09
C GLU A 154 -21.20 -8.09 2.84
N ALA A 155 -19.90 -7.87 2.62
CA ALA A 155 -19.17 -8.53 1.55
C ALA A 155 -18.88 -9.99 1.89
N THR A 156 -19.17 -10.91 0.97
CA THR A 156 -18.74 -12.31 1.12
C THR A 156 -17.21 -12.40 1.03
N TRP A 157 -16.64 -13.53 1.46
CA TRP A 157 -15.20 -13.76 1.34
C TRP A 157 -14.71 -13.66 -0.12
N ARG A 158 -15.55 -14.11 -1.09
CA ARG A 158 -15.27 -13.99 -2.53
C ARG A 158 -15.25 -12.53 -2.99
N ALA A 159 -16.16 -11.70 -2.49
CA ALA A 159 -16.17 -10.28 -2.79
C ALA A 159 -14.94 -9.57 -2.23
N ARG A 160 -14.54 -9.89 -0.98
CA ARG A 160 -13.29 -9.37 -0.39
C ARG A 160 -12.06 -9.80 -1.20
N GLN A 161 -12.00 -11.07 -1.61
CA GLN A 161 -10.92 -11.59 -2.45
C GLN A 161 -10.85 -10.86 -3.81
N LEU A 162 -11.96 -10.75 -4.54
CA LEU A 162 -11.98 -10.07 -5.84
C LEU A 162 -11.70 -8.57 -5.69
N SER A 163 -12.20 -7.92 -4.63
CA SER A 163 -11.92 -6.51 -4.34
C SER A 163 -10.43 -6.26 -4.16
N ARG A 164 -9.75 -7.11 -3.39
CA ARG A 164 -8.30 -7.05 -3.22
C ARG A 164 -7.55 -7.18 -4.54
N LEU A 165 -7.88 -8.21 -5.32
CA LEU A 165 -7.24 -8.48 -6.61
C LEU A 165 -7.54 -7.38 -7.64
N ALA A 166 -8.73 -6.78 -7.59
CA ALA A 166 -9.10 -5.62 -8.38
C ALA A 166 -8.27 -4.38 -8.01
N GLY A 167 -8.02 -4.15 -6.72
CA GLY A 167 -7.11 -3.09 -6.26
C GLY A 167 -5.71 -3.24 -6.83
N LEU A 168 -5.16 -4.46 -6.81
CA LEU A 168 -3.86 -4.78 -7.39
C LEU A 168 -3.84 -4.63 -8.93
N TYR A 169 -4.91 -5.03 -9.61
CA TYR A 169 -5.09 -4.80 -11.05
C TYR A 169 -5.01 -3.31 -11.39
N PHE A 170 -5.71 -2.45 -10.65
CA PHE A 170 -5.67 -1.01 -10.88
C PHE A 170 -4.32 -0.39 -10.51
N ALA A 171 -3.64 -0.91 -9.49
CA ALA A 171 -2.30 -0.46 -9.11
C ALA A 171 -1.28 -0.71 -10.25
N GLU A 172 -1.27 -1.90 -10.86
CA GLU A 172 -0.39 -2.19 -12.00
C GLU A 172 -0.73 -1.33 -13.23
N LEU A 173 -2.01 -1.09 -13.51
CA LEU A 173 -2.42 -0.18 -14.59
C LEU A 173 -1.94 1.25 -14.36
N GLN A 174 -2.04 1.76 -13.13
CA GLN A 174 -1.54 3.09 -12.79
C GLN A 174 -0.02 3.15 -12.97
N GLN A 175 0.72 2.15 -12.48
CA GLN A 175 2.17 2.07 -12.65
C GLN A 175 2.57 2.04 -14.13
N GLY A 176 1.82 1.35 -14.99
CA GLY A 176 2.08 1.37 -16.43
C GLY A 176 1.87 2.74 -17.08
N LEU A 177 0.93 3.54 -16.59
CA LEU A 177 0.79 4.92 -17.08
C LEU A 177 1.90 5.83 -16.55
N ASP A 178 2.30 5.65 -15.29
CA ASP A 178 3.40 6.40 -14.71
C ASP A 178 4.69 6.12 -15.51
N GLU A 179 4.99 4.86 -15.85
CA GLU A 179 6.15 4.51 -16.68
C GLU A 179 6.08 5.10 -18.10
N LEU A 180 4.88 5.19 -18.69
CA LEU A 180 4.71 5.86 -19.98
C LEU A 180 5.01 7.36 -19.89
N GLN A 181 4.60 8.02 -18.81
CA GLN A 181 4.88 9.43 -18.57
C GLN A 181 6.37 9.67 -18.30
N GLU A 182 7.03 8.76 -17.56
CA GLU A 182 8.47 8.78 -17.35
C GLU A 182 9.25 8.69 -18.67
N LEU A 183 8.84 7.79 -19.59
CA LEU A 183 9.44 7.66 -20.93
C LEU A 183 9.27 8.91 -21.79
N ALA A 184 8.21 9.69 -21.57
CA ALA A 184 8.01 10.97 -22.24
C ALA A 184 8.90 12.10 -21.68
N GLY A 185 9.79 11.81 -20.73
CA GLY A 185 10.72 12.79 -20.13
C GLY A 185 10.05 13.74 -19.15
N SER A 186 8.82 13.45 -18.75
CA SER A 186 8.01 14.39 -17.98
C SER A 186 8.34 14.39 -16.49
N GLY A 187 9.14 13.46 -15.96
CA GLY A 187 9.42 13.39 -14.50
C GLY A 187 8.16 13.22 -13.64
N HIS A 188 7.05 12.84 -14.26
CA HIS A 188 5.78 12.50 -13.62
C HIS A 188 5.80 11.04 -13.19
N GLY A 189 5.06 10.74 -12.13
CA GLY A 189 4.88 9.39 -11.59
C GLY A 189 4.27 9.49 -10.19
N SER A 190 3.81 8.37 -9.66
CA SER A 190 3.24 8.34 -8.31
C SER A 190 4.00 7.41 -7.37
N LEU A 191 4.10 7.83 -6.11
CA LEU A 191 4.68 7.05 -5.04
C LEU A 191 3.78 7.12 -3.81
N LYS A 192 3.28 5.97 -3.35
CA LYS A 192 2.44 5.88 -2.16
C LYS A 192 3.16 5.13 -1.05
N LEU A 193 3.41 5.81 0.06
CA LEU A 193 4.18 5.30 1.19
C LEU A 193 3.27 5.05 2.39
N GLY A 194 3.32 3.85 2.95
CA GLY A 194 2.84 3.57 4.29
C GLY A 194 3.95 3.80 5.30
N SER A 195 3.65 4.48 6.40
CA SER A 195 4.65 4.81 7.41
C SER A 195 4.26 4.33 8.80
N LEU A 196 5.19 3.70 9.52
CA LEU A 196 5.07 3.37 10.94
C LEU A 196 5.79 4.42 11.82
N PRO A 197 5.47 4.54 13.12
CA PRO A 197 5.81 5.71 13.94
C PRO A 197 7.27 6.23 13.87
N LEU A 198 8.26 5.33 13.89
CA LEU A 198 9.68 5.70 13.87
C LEU A 198 10.10 6.43 12.60
N THR A 199 9.52 6.08 11.45
CA THR A 199 10.02 6.53 10.13
C THR A 199 9.43 7.88 9.70
N ARG A 200 8.43 8.38 10.43
CA ARG A 200 7.63 9.57 10.10
C ARG A 200 8.36 10.88 10.33
N THR A 201 9.23 10.94 11.34
CA THR A 201 9.83 12.22 11.78
C THR A 201 10.95 12.69 10.85
N SER A 202 11.86 11.79 10.46
CA SER A 202 13.07 12.18 9.70
C SER A 202 13.34 11.28 8.49
N ILE A 203 13.20 9.96 8.61
CA ILE A 203 13.60 9.01 7.54
C ILE A 203 12.81 9.22 6.25
N ILE A 204 11.48 9.12 6.30
CA ILE A 204 10.64 9.31 5.11
C ILE A 204 10.72 10.75 4.60
N PRO A 205 10.55 11.80 5.43
CA PRO A 205 10.66 13.18 4.96
C PRO A 205 11.98 13.45 4.23
N ASN A 206 13.12 13.04 4.79
CA ASN A 206 14.43 13.29 4.17
C ASN A 206 14.60 12.53 2.85
N ALA A 207 14.15 11.27 2.78
CA ALA A 207 14.19 10.49 1.54
C ALA A 207 13.26 11.08 0.45
N VAL A 208 12.08 11.56 0.85
CA VAL A 208 11.13 12.22 -0.07
C VAL A 208 11.68 13.54 -0.58
N LEU A 209 12.30 14.37 0.27
CA LEU A 209 12.90 15.64 -0.15
C LEU A 209 13.99 15.40 -1.21
N LYS A 210 14.91 14.45 -0.97
CA LYS A 210 15.93 14.04 -1.95
C LYS A 210 15.31 13.51 -3.25
N LEU A 211 14.20 12.76 -3.17
CA LEU A 211 13.51 12.28 -4.37
C LEU A 211 12.92 13.45 -5.18
N THR A 212 12.35 14.45 -4.52
CA THR A 212 11.75 15.61 -5.20
C THR A 212 12.76 16.51 -5.89
N GLU A 213 14.04 16.46 -5.51
CA GLU A 213 15.13 17.15 -6.23
C GLU A 213 15.36 16.54 -7.62
N VAL A 214 15.25 15.22 -7.76
CA VAL A 214 15.46 14.50 -9.03
C VAL A 214 14.17 14.27 -9.82
N ALA A 215 13.01 14.31 -9.15
CA ALA A 215 11.69 14.12 -9.73
C ALA A 215 10.68 15.17 -9.21
N PRO A 216 10.82 16.45 -9.62
CA PRO A 216 10.05 17.56 -9.06
C PRO A 216 8.54 17.52 -9.39
N GLN A 217 8.13 16.72 -10.38
CA GLN A 217 6.74 16.56 -10.80
C GLN A 217 6.10 15.26 -10.28
N ALA A 218 6.81 14.52 -9.44
CA ALA A 218 6.29 13.30 -8.81
C ALA A 218 5.15 13.62 -7.83
N HIS A 219 4.09 12.82 -7.88
CA HIS A 219 3.03 12.85 -6.89
C HIS A 219 3.31 11.86 -5.77
N ILE A 220 3.61 12.36 -4.58
CA ILE A 220 3.98 11.55 -3.42
C ILE A 220 2.87 11.63 -2.36
N SER A 221 2.38 10.48 -1.92
CA SER A 221 1.40 10.36 -0.85
C SER A 221 2.00 9.57 0.31
N ILE A 222 1.96 10.12 1.52
CA ILE A 222 2.38 9.45 2.74
C ILE A 222 1.14 9.20 3.58
N VAL A 223 0.89 7.93 3.91
CA VAL A 223 -0.22 7.51 4.77
C VAL A 223 0.37 6.85 6.00
N ASP A 224 -0.20 7.17 7.15
CA ASP A 224 0.26 6.68 8.42
C ASP A 224 -0.88 6.02 9.19
N GLY A 225 -0.58 4.97 9.95
CA GLY A 225 -1.57 4.25 10.74
C GLY A 225 -0.99 3.03 11.45
N PRO A 226 -1.84 2.23 12.11
CA PRO A 226 -1.48 0.93 12.68
C PRO A 226 -0.90 -0.03 11.64
N TYR A 227 -0.07 -0.98 12.09
CA TYR A 227 0.63 -1.90 11.21
C TYR A 227 -0.33 -2.73 10.34
N GLU A 228 -1.40 -3.25 10.94
CA GLU A 228 -2.38 -4.10 10.27
C GLU A 228 -3.11 -3.35 9.15
N GLU A 229 -3.44 -2.07 9.37
CA GLU A 229 -4.08 -1.22 8.36
C GLU A 229 -3.12 -0.90 7.21
N GLN A 230 -1.85 -0.61 7.50
CA GLN A 230 -0.84 -0.36 6.47
C GLN A 230 -0.51 -1.63 5.68
N LEU A 231 -0.43 -2.79 6.34
CA LEU A 231 -0.27 -4.08 5.67
C LEU A 231 -1.48 -4.38 4.77
N HIS A 232 -2.69 -4.11 5.25
CA HIS A 232 -3.91 -4.24 4.45
C HIS A 232 -3.85 -3.33 3.22
N ALA A 233 -3.49 -2.05 3.39
CA ALA A 233 -3.33 -1.10 2.29
C ALA A 233 -2.29 -1.57 1.26
N LEU A 234 -1.17 -2.13 1.72
CA LEU A 234 -0.14 -2.69 0.85
C LEU A 234 -0.69 -3.87 0.03
N LEU A 235 -1.37 -4.81 0.67
CA LEU A 235 -1.93 -6.00 0.02
C LEU A 235 -3.10 -5.70 -0.93
N HIS A 236 -3.70 -4.51 -0.82
CA HIS A 236 -4.80 -4.04 -1.68
C HIS A 236 -4.35 -3.05 -2.78
N GLY A 237 -3.05 -2.76 -2.91
CA GLY A 237 -2.56 -1.82 -3.93
C GLY A 237 -2.79 -0.34 -3.59
N GLN A 238 -3.16 -0.02 -2.34
CA GLN A 238 -3.42 1.34 -1.90
C GLN A 238 -2.14 2.10 -1.54
N ILE A 239 -1.10 1.39 -1.08
CA ILE A 239 0.27 1.88 -0.94
C ILE A 239 1.25 0.97 -1.72
N ASP A 240 2.42 1.49 -2.07
CA ASP A 240 3.46 0.77 -2.79
C ASP A 240 4.50 0.16 -1.85
N ILE A 241 4.91 0.92 -0.83
CA ILE A 241 5.98 0.56 0.11
C ILE A 241 5.53 0.89 1.53
N LEU A 242 5.66 -0.06 2.45
CA LEU A 242 5.45 0.17 3.89
C LEU A 242 6.81 0.25 4.61
N ILE A 243 7.09 1.35 5.32
CA ILE A 243 8.40 1.60 5.93
C ILE A 243 8.27 1.68 7.45
N GLY A 244 9.04 0.85 8.16
CA GLY A 244 9.10 0.84 9.62
C GLY A 244 9.56 -0.48 10.22
N ALA A 245 9.18 -0.69 11.49
CA ALA A 245 9.55 -1.89 12.23
C ALA A 245 9.04 -3.16 11.55
N LEU A 246 9.96 -4.07 11.25
CA LEU A 246 9.73 -5.38 10.66
C LEU A 246 9.06 -6.35 11.67
N ARG A 247 8.50 -7.44 11.17
CA ARG A 247 7.87 -8.51 11.96
C ARG A 247 8.45 -9.86 11.59
N PHE A 248 8.69 -10.69 12.60
CA PHE A 248 9.18 -12.05 12.44
C PHE A 248 8.40 -12.96 13.40
N PRO A 249 7.60 -13.92 12.90
CA PRO A 249 7.31 -14.17 11.48
C PRO A 249 6.48 -13.05 10.82
N PRO A 250 6.49 -12.93 9.47
CA PRO A 250 5.60 -12.02 8.75
C PRO A 250 4.12 -12.42 8.96
N LEU A 251 3.21 -11.45 8.97
CA LEU A 251 1.75 -11.73 9.07
C LEU A 251 1.14 -12.23 7.75
N SER A 252 1.87 -12.20 6.65
CA SER A 252 1.42 -12.67 5.33
C SER A 252 2.60 -13.20 4.52
N ASP A 253 2.37 -14.28 3.76
CA ASP A 253 3.35 -14.84 2.82
C ASP A 253 3.39 -14.09 1.47
N GLU A 254 2.50 -13.11 1.29
CA GLU A 254 2.40 -12.26 0.09
C GLU A 254 3.29 -11.01 0.16
N ILE A 255 4.13 -10.87 1.19
CA ILE A 255 5.06 -9.74 1.36
C ILE A 255 6.53 -10.18 1.42
N THR A 256 7.40 -9.24 1.06
CA THR A 256 8.84 -9.34 1.28
C THR A 256 9.28 -8.18 2.18
N GLN A 257 10.10 -8.47 3.18
CA GLN A 257 10.65 -7.50 4.13
C GLN A 257 12.16 -7.34 3.87
N HIS A 258 12.61 -6.10 3.81
CA HIS A 258 14.01 -5.72 3.58
C HIS A 258 14.51 -4.94 4.78
N HIS A 259 15.54 -5.46 5.45
CA HIS A 259 16.20 -4.80 6.57
C HIS A 259 16.99 -3.58 6.10
N LEU A 260 16.93 -2.50 6.87
CA LEU A 260 17.72 -1.29 6.66
C LEU A 260 18.71 -1.09 7.80
N PHE A 261 18.25 -1.11 9.05
CA PHE A 261 19.08 -0.94 10.25
C PHE A 261 18.36 -1.44 11.50
N ASP A 262 19.10 -1.52 12.60
CA ASP A 262 18.57 -1.89 13.91
C ASP A 262 18.38 -0.64 14.78
N ASP A 263 17.29 -0.62 15.55
CA ASP A 263 16.92 0.50 16.41
C ASP A 263 16.49 0.04 17.81
N ASN A 264 17.07 0.66 18.83
CA ASN A 264 16.75 0.42 20.23
C ASN A 264 15.77 1.46 20.77
N LEU A 265 14.95 1.06 21.74
CA LEU A 265 14.16 2.04 22.50
C LEU A 265 15.05 2.76 23.50
N SER A 266 14.70 4.01 23.76
CA SER A 266 15.33 4.85 24.77
C SER A 266 14.26 5.38 25.72
N LEU A 267 14.68 5.67 26.94
CA LEU A 267 13.83 6.32 27.92
C LEU A 267 13.77 7.82 27.61
N VAL A 268 12.57 8.34 27.37
CA VAL A 268 12.35 9.74 26.99
C VAL A 268 11.52 10.46 28.04
N PHE A 269 11.93 11.68 28.37
CA PHE A 269 11.30 12.58 29.33
C PHE A 269 11.08 13.96 28.72
N ARG A 270 10.36 14.84 29.43
CA ARG A 270 10.49 16.27 29.19
C ARG A 270 11.91 16.76 29.47
N ASN A 271 12.26 17.86 28.84
CA ASN A 271 13.46 18.60 29.23
C ASN A 271 13.37 19.04 30.72
N GLY A 272 14.51 18.97 31.42
CA GLY A 272 14.62 19.29 32.84
C GLY A 272 13.94 18.30 33.80
N HIS A 273 13.59 17.09 33.36
CA HIS A 273 13.11 16.05 34.28
C HIS A 273 14.26 15.56 35.19
N PRO A 274 14.04 15.34 36.52
CA PRO A 274 15.11 15.00 37.47
C PRO A 274 15.92 13.75 37.10
N LEU A 275 15.28 12.79 36.41
CA LEU A 275 15.90 11.53 35.99
C LEU A 275 16.44 11.55 34.55
N ALA A 276 16.27 12.65 33.80
CA ALA A 276 16.64 12.68 32.38
C ALA A 276 18.14 12.50 32.14
N SER A 277 18.99 13.04 33.02
CA SER A 277 20.45 12.99 32.87
C SER A 277 21.11 11.85 33.67
N GLN A 278 20.32 11.00 34.33
CA GLN A 278 20.86 9.93 35.16
C GLN A 278 21.34 8.76 34.28
N PRO A 279 22.59 8.30 34.43
CA PRO A 279 23.13 7.18 33.66
C PRO A 279 22.63 5.80 34.15
N ALA A 280 22.04 5.75 35.33
CA ALA A 280 21.47 4.57 35.95
C ALA A 280 20.26 4.95 36.81
N LEU A 281 19.25 4.07 36.86
CA LEU A 281 18.07 4.23 37.69
C LEU A 281 17.98 3.04 38.65
N ASN A 282 17.69 3.31 39.93
CA ASN A 282 17.47 2.28 40.94
C ASN A 282 16.02 1.78 40.90
N SER A 283 15.72 0.71 41.64
CA SER A 283 14.40 0.08 41.69
C SER A 283 13.26 1.04 42.10
N ASN A 284 13.54 1.98 42.99
CA ASN A 284 12.54 2.96 43.45
C ASN A 284 12.28 4.03 42.36
N ASP A 285 13.31 4.44 41.63
CA ASP A 285 13.15 5.36 40.49
C ASP A 285 12.21 4.71 39.45
N TRP A 286 12.49 3.47 39.04
CA TRP A 286 11.65 2.72 38.10
C TRP A 286 10.20 2.55 38.57
N SER A 287 10.01 2.27 39.86
CA SER A 287 8.68 2.02 40.43
C SER A 287 7.86 3.29 40.63
N SER A 288 8.52 4.44 40.82
CA SER A 288 7.86 5.74 41.02
C SER A 288 7.55 6.49 39.71
N LEU A 289 8.20 6.10 38.61
CA LEU A 289 7.93 6.66 37.30
C LEU A 289 6.48 6.42 36.86
N LYS A 290 5.89 7.50 36.35
CA LYS A 290 4.60 7.49 35.68
C LYS A 290 4.83 7.34 34.19
N TRP A 291 3.97 6.61 33.49
CA TRP A 291 4.29 6.19 32.13
C TRP A 291 3.27 6.66 31.09
N VAL A 292 3.77 6.97 29.90
CA VAL A 292 3.01 6.93 28.65
C VAL A 292 3.50 5.71 27.88
N VAL A 293 2.60 4.79 27.53
CA VAL A 293 2.97 3.50 26.93
C VAL A 293 2.27 3.27 25.59
N PRO A 294 2.88 2.51 24.66
CA PRO A 294 2.23 2.11 23.43
C PRO A 294 1.02 1.20 23.67
N LYS A 295 0.11 1.17 22.70
CA LYS A 295 -1.07 0.29 22.70
C LYS A 295 -0.69 -1.18 22.90
N THR A 296 -1.52 -1.89 23.66
CA THR A 296 -1.47 -3.35 23.82
C THR A 296 -1.46 -4.07 22.46
N GLY A 297 -0.56 -5.05 22.30
CA GLY A 297 -0.36 -5.83 21.07
C GLY A 297 0.77 -5.32 20.17
N THR A 298 1.35 -4.14 20.43
CA THR A 298 2.48 -3.61 19.64
C THR A 298 3.84 -4.16 20.12
N PRO A 299 4.87 -4.25 19.26
CA PRO A 299 6.20 -4.68 19.67
C PRO A 299 6.81 -3.82 20.78
N ALA A 300 6.63 -2.49 20.71
CA ALA A 300 7.13 -1.58 21.74
C ALA A 300 6.45 -1.82 23.10
N ARG A 301 5.18 -2.24 23.12
CA ARG A 301 4.49 -2.62 24.36
C ARG A 301 4.98 -3.95 24.92
N ALA A 302 5.40 -4.89 24.07
CA ALA A 302 6.05 -6.13 24.52
C ALA A 302 7.40 -5.81 25.19
N ILE A 303 8.25 -5.02 24.53
CA ILE A 303 9.54 -4.57 25.08
C ILE A 303 9.36 -3.86 26.42
N PHE A 304 8.37 -2.99 26.54
CA PHE A 304 8.07 -2.34 27.82
C PHE A 304 7.77 -3.34 28.95
N LYS A 305 6.97 -4.38 28.68
CA LYS A 305 6.68 -5.42 29.68
C LYS A 305 7.91 -6.26 30.01
N ASP A 306 8.68 -6.64 29.00
CA ASP A 306 9.89 -7.46 29.14
C ASP A 306 10.98 -6.71 29.93
N LEU A 307 11.07 -5.39 29.75
CA LEU A 307 12.00 -4.54 30.50
C LEU A 307 11.73 -4.65 32.01
N PHE A 308 10.48 -4.46 32.46
CA PHE A 308 10.11 -4.58 33.88
C PHE A 308 10.29 -6.01 34.39
N GLY A 309 9.91 -7.02 33.59
CA GLY A 309 10.12 -8.42 33.91
C GLY A 309 11.60 -8.77 34.13
N SER A 310 12.49 -8.26 33.27
CA SER A 310 13.94 -8.50 33.36
C SER A 310 14.58 -7.90 34.62
N MET A 311 13.96 -6.87 35.19
CA MET A 311 14.38 -6.22 36.43
C MET A 311 13.73 -6.84 37.68
N ASN A 312 12.89 -7.88 37.53
CA ASN A 312 12.03 -8.42 38.60
C ASN A 312 11.17 -7.34 39.28
N LEU A 313 10.70 -6.36 38.51
CA LEU A 313 9.82 -5.29 38.99
C LEU A 313 8.40 -5.48 38.45
N PRO A 314 7.35 -5.16 39.23
CA PRO A 314 6.00 -5.10 38.71
C PRO A 314 5.88 -3.94 37.71
N VAL A 315 5.05 -4.13 36.68
CA VAL A 315 4.69 -3.03 35.77
C VAL A 315 3.91 -1.97 36.58
N PRO A 316 4.29 -0.67 36.52
CA PRO A 316 3.62 0.38 37.27
C PRO A 316 2.14 0.53 36.90
N GLY A 317 1.30 0.93 37.86
CA GLY A 317 -0.14 1.11 37.64
C GLY A 317 -0.51 2.45 36.97
N ASP A 318 0.27 3.51 37.18
CA ASP A 318 0.00 4.85 36.65
C ASP A 318 0.47 4.98 35.19
N ILE A 319 -0.33 4.40 34.29
CA ILE A 319 -0.07 4.30 32.87
C ILE A 319 -1.14 5.07 32.08
N ILE A 320 -0.68 5.86 31.11
CA ILE A 320 -1.51 6.37 30.01
C ILE A 320 -1.17 5.57 28.76
N GLU A 321 -2.13 4.84 28.21
CA GLU A 321 -1.97 4.16 26.91
C GLU A 321 -2.16 5.19 25.78
N CYS A 322 -1.15 5.35 24.92
CA CYS A 322 -1.17 6.33 23.83
C CYS A 322 -0.38 5.81 22.61
N SER A 323 -1.03 5.76 21.45
CA SER A 323 -0.41 5.41 20.16
C SER A 323 -0.08 6.63 19.28
N SER A 324 -0.51 7.82 19.68
CA SER A 324 -0.26 9.06 18.95
C SER A 324 1.04 9.70 19.42
N LEU A 325 2.03 9.82 18.53
CA LEU A 325 3.29 10.49 18.84
C LEU A 325 3.07 11.95 19.29
N VAL A 326 2.18 12.68 18.62
CA VAL A 326 1.88 14.08 18.96
C VAL A 326 1.26 14.20 20.36
N ALA A 327 0.36 13.27 20.72
CA ALA A 327 -0.21 13.24 22.07
C ALA A 327 0.81 12.81 23.12
N THR A 328 1.65 11.81 22.83
CA THR A 328 2.76 11.40 23.71
C THR A 328 3.71 12.56 23.98
N ARG A 329 4.10 13.31 22.95
CA ARG A 329 4.91 14.52 23.07
C ARG A 329 4.25 15.54 24.01
N GLY A 330 2.96 15.86 23.80
CA GLY A 330 2.23 16.78 24.66
C GLY A 330 2.14 16.32 26.12
N LEU A 331 1.90 15.02 26.34
CA LEU A 331 1.89 14.43 27.68
C LEU A 331 3.26 14.52 28.35
N LEU A 332 4.34 14.22 27.63
CA LEU A 332 5.69 14.30 28.16
C LEU A 332 6.04 15.76 28.51
N ILE A 333 5.93 16.69 27.57
CA ILE A 333 6.29 18.12 27.79
C ILE A 333 5.58 18.71 29.01
N ASN A 334 4.34 18.29 29.29
CA ASN A 334 3.50 18.84 30.35
C ASN A 334 3.42 17.96 31.62
N SER A 335 4.28 16.95 31.78
CA SER A 335 4.28 16.12 33.00
C SER A 335 5.62 15.45 33.31
N ASP A 336 5.76 14.93 34.52
CA ASP A 336 6.89 14.06 34.92
C ASP A 336 6.65 12.60 34.55
N ARG A 337 6.17 12.36 33.33
CA ARG A 337 6.01 11.01 32.77
C ARG A 337 7.21 10.63 31.92
N ALA A 338 7.47 9.33 31.85
CA ALA A 338 8.42 8.72 30.94
C ALA A 338 7.71 7.98 29.81
N ALA A 339 8.39 7.84 28.67
CA ALA A 339 7.99 6.95 27.59
C ALA A 339 9.18 6.16 27.07
N LEU A 340 8.93 4.96 26.55
CA LEU A 340 9.91 4.23 25.74
C LEU A 340 9.67 4.56 24.28
N LEU A 341 10.60 5.29 23.68
CA LEU A 341 10.54 5.73 22.29
C LEU A 341 11.91 5.55 21.61
N PRO A 342 11.96 5.37 20.29
CA PRO A 342 13.22 5.51 19.55
C PRO A 342 13.77 6.91 19.76
N ALA A 343 15.06 7.05 20.06
CA ALA A 343 15.69 8.37 20.17
C ALA A 343 15.49 9.21 18.89
N ARG A 344 15.65 8.59 17.72
CA ARG A 344 15.43 9.22 16.40
C ARG A 344 14.01 9.74 16.20
N GLN A 345 13.01 9.17 16.88
CA GLN A 345 11.62 9.59 16.73
C GLN A 345 11.36 10.96 17.38
N VAL A 346 12.18 11.34 18.36
CA VAL A 346 12.07 12.58 19.14
C VAL A 346 13.29 13.50 18.96
N GLU A 347 14.16 13.23 18.01
CA GLU A 347 15.40 13.99 17.76
C GLU A 347 15.13 15.49 17.60
N VAL A 348 14.15 15.85 16.77
CA VAL A 348 13.71 17.25 16.57
C VAL A 348 13.21 17.89 17.86
N ASP A 349 12.55 17.12 18.74
CA ASP A 349 12.06 17.63 20.03
C ASP A 349 13.19 17.83 21.05
N VAL A 350 14.23 17.00 20.97
CA VAL A 350 15.44 17.13 21.79
C VAL A 350 16.25 18.34 21.33
N GLU A 351 16.47 18.50 20.02
CA GLU A 351 17.13 19.66 19.43
C GLU A 351 16.42 20.98 19.78
N ALA A 352 15.08 20.96 19.82
CA ALA A 352 14.26 22.10 20.23
C ALA A 352 14.24 22.34 21.76
N GLY A 353 14.91 21.49 22.56
CA GLY A 353 14.96 21.61 24.02
C GLY A 353 13.63 21.31 24.72
N LEU A 354 12.73 20.56 24.08
CA LEU A 354 11.40 20.21 24.61
C LEU A 354 11.41 18.87 25.34
N LEU A 355 12.11 17.89 24.78
CA LEU A 355 12.27 16.55 25.34
C LEU A 355 13.74 16.27 25.63
N ALA A 356 14.00 15.24 26.43
CA ALA A 356 15.33 14.74 26.72
C ALA A 356 15.34 13.20 26.62
N VAL A 357 16.33 12.67 25.91
CA VAL A 357 16.60 11.22 25.86
C VAL A 357 17.57 10.89 26.98
N SER A 358 17.24 9.88 27.78
CA SER A 358 18.09 9.42 28.88
C SER A 358 19.38 8.79 28.35
N PRO A 359 20.53 9.01 29.01
CA PRO A 359 21.77 8.32 28.67
C PRO A 359 21.77 6.84 29.12
N LEU A 360 20.74 6.40 29.85
CA LEU A 360 20.57 5.01 30.26
C LEU A 360 20.39 4.08 29.06
N ALA A 361 21.34 3.19 28.85
CA ALA A 361 21.23 2.13 27.86
C ALA A 361 20.27 1.03 28.35
N LEU A 362 19.14 0.88 27.66
CA LEU A 362 18.21 -0.21 27.91
C LEU A 362 18.77 -1.51 27.32
N ARG A 363 18.57 -2.62 28.03
CA ARG A 363 18.88 -3.95 27.53
C ARG A 363 17.64 -4.51 26.83
N ASP A 364 17.31 -3.95 25.67
CA ASP A 364 16.21 -4.41 24.82
C ASP A 364 16.73 -5.07 23.53
N PRO A 365 15.99 -6.04 22.95
CA PRO A 365 16.32 -6.55 21.63
C PRO A 365 16.15 -5.41 20.62
N ALA A 366 17.22 -5.14 19.86
CA ALA A 366 17.16 -4.14 18.81
C ALA A 366 16.09 -4.52 17.79
N ARG A 367 15.27 -3.55 17.39
CA ARG A 367 14.20 -3.75 16.43
C ARG A 367 14.74 -3.55 15.03
N GLN A 368 14.51 -4.54 14.20
CA GLN A 368 14.81 -4.44 12.78
C GLN A 368 13.85 -3.44 12.13
N ILE A 369 14.40 -2.35 11.62
CA ILE A 369 13.70 -1.34 10.83
C ILE A 369 13.99 -1.61 9.35
N GLY A 370 12.96 -1.46 8.52
CA GLY A 370 13.09 -1.78 7.12
C GLY A 370 11.95 -1.25 6.27
N TYR A 371 11.88 -1.75 5.03
CA TYR A 371 10.73 -1.57 4.17
C TYR A 371 10.10 -2.92 3.78
N THR A 372 8.80 -2.89 3.52
CA THR A 372 7.98 -4.05 3.16
C THR A 372 7.28 -3.75 1.85
N VAL A 373 7.38 -4.69 0.91
CA VAL A 373 6.74 -4.63 -0.41
C VAL A 373 5.95 -5.90 -0.67
N ARG A 374 5.03 -5.87 -1.64
CA ARG A 374 4.33 -7.08 -2.09
C ARG A 374 5.33 -8.02 -2.78
N LYS A 375 5.20 -9.31 -2.54
CA LYS A 375 5.99 -10.34 -3.22
C LYS A 375 5.70 -10.29 -4.73
N GLY A 376 6.75 -10.29 -5.55
CA GLY A 376 6.64 -10.20 -7.01
C GLY A 376 6.27 -8.81 -7.54
N TRP A 377 6.25 -7.77 -6.69
CA TRP A 377 6.10 -6.38 -7.13
C TRP A 377 7.32 -5.94 -7.93
N THR A 378 7.08 -5.12 -8.96
CA THR A 378 8.12 -4.52 -9.79
C THR A 378 8.01 -3.01 -9.66
N PRO A 379 8.99 -2.31 -9.06
CA PRO A 379 8.94 -0.87 -8.91
C PRO A 379 9.00 -0.17 -10.28
N THR A 380 8.34 0.98 -10.40
CA THR A 380 8.63 1.95 -11.48
C THR A 380 10.00 2.59 -11.26
N ARG A 381 10.47 3.44 -12.19
CA ARG A 381 11.76 4.12 -12.01
C ARG A 381 11.73 5.04 -10.79
N LEU A 382 10.67 5.84 -10.63
CA LEU A 382 10.50 6.71 -9.47
C LEU A 382 10.56 5.92 -8.15
N GLN A 383 9.85 4.80 -8.09
CA GLN A 383 9.79 3.94 -6.90
C GLN A 383 11.16 3.29 -6.61
N ALA A 384 11.88 2.85 -7.64
CA ALA A 384 13.23 2.31 -7.50
C ALA A 384 14.23 3.37 -7.03
N SER A 385 14.17 4.59 -7.59
CA SER A 385 15.00 5.72 -7.14
C SER A 385 14.74 6.06 -5.67
N PHE A 386 13.48 6.04 -5.22
CA PHE A 386 13.16 6.23 -3.81
C PHE A 386 13.77 5.14 -2.92
N LEU A 387 13.68 3.87 -3.31
CA LEU A 387 14.30 2.77 -2.56
C LEU A 387 15.82 2.95 -2.45
N THR A 388 16.49 3.31 -3.54
CA THR A 388 17.94 3.60 -3.53
C THR A 388 18.28 4.75 -2.57
N ILE A 389 17.51 5.85 -2.61
CA ILE A 389 17.69 6.99 -1.70
C ILE A 389 17.48 6.58 -0.23
N LEU A 390 16.45 5.76 0.01
CA LEU A 390 16.11 5.28 1.34
C LEU A 390 17.24 4.43 1.92
N GLU A 391 17.71 3.45 1.15
CA GLU A 391 18.83 2.56 1.54
C GLU A 391 20.11 3.35 1.81
N GLN A 392 20.47 4.30 0.95
CA GLN A 392 21.64 5.16 1.14
C GLN A 392 21.54 6.10 2.33
N SER A 393 20.34 6.52 2.72
CA SER A 393 20.13 7.45 3.84
C SER A 393 20.09 6.74 5.20
N THR A 394 20.11 5.42 5.21
CA THR A 394 20.04 4.58 6.42
C THR A 394 21.31 3.78 6.72
N CYS A 395 22.27 3.77 5.78
CA CYS A 395 23.59 3.17 5.95
C CYS A 395 24.55 4.06 6.74
#